data_AF-A0A0B6Z2Q6-F1
#
_entry.id   AF-A0A0B6Z2Q6-F1
#
_cell.length_a   1.000
_cell.length_b   1.000
_cell.length_c   1.000
_cell.angle_alpha   90.00
_cell.angle_beta   90.00
_cell.angle_gamma   90.00
#
_symmetry.space_group_name_H-M   'P 1'
#
loop_
_entity.id
_entity.type
_entity.pdbx_description
1 polymer ?
#
loop_
_entity_poly.entity_id
_entity_poly.type
_entity_poly.pdbx_seq_one_letter_code
_entity_poly.pdbx_strand_id
1 'polypeptide(L)'
;QIWMHHNHTEIVEKSNSPQFLKTIGFGDKFGIDTATKVRLTVHHVVERMTGTMTQIGQTIFTLQDLLMTNDLCLSLTLRTHDLKEKGSITVTS
;
A
#
# COMPACT_ATOMS: atom_id res chain seq x y z
N GLN A 1 -14.47 1.45 12.75
CA GLN A 1 -14.29 1.35 11.29
C GLN A 1 -13.68 -0.01 10.97
N ILE A 2 -14.20 -0.72 9.97
CA ILE A 2 -13.75 -2.08 9.60
C ILE A 2 -12.84 -1.97 8.37
N TRP A 3 -11.67 -2.61 8.41
CA TRP A 3 -10.75 -2.71 7.27
C TRP A 3 -10.85 -4.10 6.67
N MET A 4 -11.08 -4.19 5.37
CA MET A 4 -11.09 -5.47 4.64
C MET A 4 -9.76 -5.64 3.91
N HIS A 5 -9.17 -6.83 4.02
CA HIS A 5 -8.00 -7.18 3.22
C HIS A 5 -8.43 -7.34 1.76
N HIS A 6 -7.90 -6.48 0.87
CA HIS A 6 -8.25 -6.50 -0.55
C HIS A 6 -7.27 -7.34 -1.38
N ASN A 7 -5.97 -7.03 -1.32
CA ASN A 7 -4.93 -7.69 -2.10
C ASN A 7 -3.52 -7.40 -1.55
N HIS A 8 -2.50 -8.09 -2.09
CA HIS A 8 -1.07 -7.85 -1.85
C HIS A 8 -0.26 -7.96 -3.15
N THR A 9 0.93 -7.36 -3.20
CA THR A 9 1.90 -7.48 -4.31
C THR A 9 2.77 -8.73 -4.17
N GLU A 10 3.56 -9.05 -5.18
CA GLU A 10 4.65 -10.02 -5.04
C GLU A 10 5.70 -9.59 -4.01
N ILE A 11 6.51 -10.56 -3.59
CA ILE A 11 7.67 -10.32 -2.72
C ILE A 11 8.86 -10.00 -3.62
N VAL A 12 9.47 -8.84 -3.39
CA VAL A 12 10.73 -8.44 -4.05
C VAL A 12 11.88 -8.69 -3.08
N GLU A 13 12.83 -9.51 -3.49
CA GLU A 13 13.99 -9.87 -2.67
C GLU A 13 15.14 -8.88 -2.84
N LYS A 14 15.97 -8.74 -1.79
CA LYS A 14 17.25 -8.01 -1.83
C LYS A 14 17.16 -6.55 -2.32
N SER A 15 16.07 -5.85 -2.00
CA SER A 15 15.88 -4.45 -2.36
C SER A 15 15.31 -3.62 -1.21
N ASN A 16 15.86 -2.44 -1.01
CA ASN A 16 15.31 -1.40 -0.12
C ASN A 16 14.38 -0.42 -0.86
N SER A 17 14.32 -0.53 -2.19
CA SER A 17 13.48 0.27 -3.09
C SER A 17 12.80 -0.65 -4.12
N PRO A 18 11.90 -1.54 -3.66
CA PRO A 18 11.29 -2.54 -4.53
C PRO A 18 10.37 -1.89 -5.57
N GLN A 19 10.35 -2.46 -6.77
CA GLN A 19 9.36 -2.15 -7.80
C GLN A 19 8.46 -3.37 -7.99
N PHE A 20 7.15 -3.13 -8.04
CA PHE A 20 6.16 -4.17 -8.17
C PHE A 20 5.54 -4.17 -9.56
N LEU A 21 5.35 -5.36 -10.13
CA LEU A 21 4.73 -5.59 -11.43
C LEU A 21 3.23 -5.88 -11.31
N LYS A 22 2.74 -6.23 -10.12
CA LYS A 22 1.32 -6.51 -9.90
C LYS A 22 0.51 -5.22 -9.79
N THR A 23 -0.45 -5.04 -10.71
CA THR A 23 -1.51 -4.02 -10.61
C THR A 23 -2.68 -4.53 -9.77
N ILE A 24 -3.25 -3.67 -8.92
CA ILE A 24 -4.42 -3.97 -8.10
C ILE A 24 -5.57 -3.06 -8.52
N GLY A 25 -6.65 -3.67 -9.03
CA GLY A 25 -7.86 -2.96 -9.43
C GLY A 25 -8.86 -2.79 -8.27
N PHE A 26 -9.54 -1.64 -8.28
CA PHE A 26 -10.69 -1.33 -7.44
C PHE A 26 -11.90 -1.23 -8.35
N GLY A 27 -12.73 -2.28 -8.38
CA GLY A 27 -13.94 -2.30 -9.22
C GLY A 27 -15.19 -1.98 -8.41
N ASP A 28 -16.30 -1.70 -9.10
CA ASP A 28 -17.56 -1.20 -8.54
C ASP A 28 -18.30 -2.18 -7.60
N LYS A 29 -17.72 -3.37 -7.35
CA LYS A 29 -18.28 -4.33 -6.41
C LYS A 29 -18.13 -3.80 -4.98
N PHE A 30 -19.14 -4.06 -4.16
CA PHE A 30 -19.16 -3.72 -2.72
C PHE A 30 -19.14 -2.21 -2.40
N GLY A 31 -19.56 -1.35 -3.32
CA GLY A 31 -19.71 0.09 -3.07
C GLY A 31 -18.37 0.84 -2.99
N ILE A 32 -17.35 0.35 -3.69
CA ILE A 32 -16.09 1.06 -3.84
C ILE A 32 -16.33 2.29 -4.74
N ASP A 33 -15.91 3.45 -4.25
CA ASP A 33 -16.02 4.76 -4.91
C ASP A 33 -14.76 5.59 -4.68
N THR A 34 -14.71 6.80 -5.23
CA THR A 34 -13.53 7.68 -5.09
C THR A 34 -13.26 8.10 -3.63
N ALA A 35 -14.29 8.10 -2.76
CA ALA A 35 -14.15 8.40 -1.34
C ALA A 35 -13.58 7.21 -0.52
N THR A 36 -13.46 6.03 -1.14
CA THR A 36 -12.97 4.83 -0.49
C THR A 36 -11.54 5.01 0.00
N LYS A 37 -11.34 4.78 1.30
CA LYS A 37 -10.02 4.81 1.94
C LYS A 37 -9.26 3.51 1.67
N VAL A 38 -8.05 3.63 1.17
CA VAL A 38 -7.09 2.55 0.96
C VAL A 38 -6.01 2.66 2.03
N ARG A 39 -5.77 1.56 2.76
CA ARG A 39 -4.64 1.43 3.67
C ARG A 39 -3.60 0.52 3.05
N LEU A 40 -2.40 1.05 2.86
CA LEU A 40 -1.24 0.26 2.45
C LEU A 40 -0.39 -0.03 3.67
N THR A 41 -0.07 -1.31 3.88
CA THR A 41 0.83 -1.77 4.92
C THR A 41 1.99 -2.50 4.27
N VAL A 42 3.20 -1.99 4.50
CA VAL A 42 4.45 -2.55 3.96
C VAL A 42 5.05 -3.50 4.98
N HIS A 43 5.41 -4.69 4.52
CA HIS A 43 5.97 -5.74 5.36
C HIS A 43 7.35 -6.16 4.83
N HIS A 44 8.26 -6.39 5.77
CA HIS A 44 9.48 -7.16 5.53
C HIS A 44 9.14 -8.64 5.73
N VAL A 45 9.19 -9.43 4.66
CA VAL A 45 8.99 -10.88 4.73
C VAL A 45 10.28 -11.52 5.23
N VAL A 46 10.21 -12.12 6.41
CA VAL A 46 11.36 -12.76 7.07
C VAL A 46 11.49 -14.21 6.60
N GLU A 47 10.36 -14.94 6.55
CA GLU A 47 10.33 -16.32 6.06
C GLU A 47 9.03 -16.59 5.30
N ARG A 48 9.18 -16.86 3.99
CA ARG A 48 8.05 -17.04 3.08
C ARG A 48 7.24 -18.31 3.39
N MET A 49 7.91 -19.41 3.73
CA MET A 49 7.27 -20.71 3.92
C MET A 49 6.31 -20.71 5.10
N THR A 50 6.64 -19.98 6.16
CA THR A 50 5.84 -19.87 7.39
C THR A 50 4.94 -18.62 7.40
N GLY A 51 5.05 -17.76 6.39
CA GLY A 51 4.32 -16.49 6.34
C GLY A 51 4.79 -15.47 7.39
N THR A 52 6.01 -15.64 7.91
CA THR A 52 6.56 -14.75 8.94
C THR A 52 6.94 -13.41 8.31
N MET A 53 6.28 -12.35 8.77
CA MET A 53 6.49 -10.98 8.28
C MET A 53 6.48 -9.96 9.42
N THR A 54 7.23 -8.89 9.25
CA THR A 54 7.28 -7.76 10.18
C THR A 54 6.83 -6.49 9.48
N GLN A 55 5.92 -5.74 10.09
CA GLN A 55 5.43 -4.50 9.50
C GLN A 55 6.52 -3.42 9.59
N ILE A 56 6.87 -2.84 8.44
CA ILE A 56 7.79 -1.69 8.35
C ILE A 56 7.01 -0.40 8.63
N GLY A 57 5.85 -0.23 8.01
CA GLY A 57 5.03 0.96 8.13
C GLY A 57 3.74 0.87 7.32
N GLN A 58 2.88 1.86 7.52
CA GLN A 58 1.62 1.97 6.81
C GLN A 58 1.34 3.42 6.39
N THR A 59 0.45 3.58 5.42
CA THR A 59 -0.14 4.86 5.02
C THR A 59 -1.58 4.66 4.60
N ILE A 60 -2.36 5.74 4.60
CA ILE A 60 -3.76 5.75 4.19
C ILE A 60 -3.97 6.91 3.22
N PHE A 61 -4.68 6.65 2.13
CA PHE A 61 -5.13 7.64 1.16
C PHE A 61 -6.54 7.26 0.68
N THR A 62 -7.20 8.14 -0.06
CA THR A 62 -8.45 7.84 -0.77
C THR A 62 -8.17 7.62 -2.25
N LEU A 63 -9.03 6.88 -2.95
CA LEU A 63 -8.89 6.75 -4.41
C LEU A 63 -8.92 8.13 -5.10
N GLN A 64 -9.69 9.07 -4.57
CA GLN A 64 -9.71 10.46 -5.01
C GLN A 64 -8.34 11.14 -4.88
N ASP A 65 -7.60 10.93 -3.79
CA ASP A 65 -6.27 11.54 -3.61
C ASP A 65 -5.32 11.14 -4.74
N LEU A 66 -5.38 9.88 -5.20
CA LEU A 66 -4.58 9.41 -6.34
C LEU A 66 -5.04 10.06 -7.65
N LEU A 67 -6.34 10.08 -7.90
CA LEU A 67 -6.93 10.61 -9.15
C LEU A 67 -6.79 12.13 -9.29
N MET A 68 -6.60 12.86 -8.19
CA MET A 68 -6.42 14.32 -8.19
C MET A 68 -4.96 14.76 -8.42
N THR A 69 -3.99 13.83 -8.40
CA THR A 69 -2.60 14.17 -8.72
C THR A 69 -2.43 14.33 -10.23
N ASN A 70 -1.75 15.41 -10.66
CA ASN A 70 -1.62 15.77 -12.08
C ASN A 70 -1.04 14.64 -12.95
N ASP A 71 -0.18 13.80 -12.38
CA ASP A 71 0.49 12.69 -13.08
C ASP A 71 -0.05 11.32 -12.65
N LEU A 72 -1.20 11.28 -11.97
CA LEU A 72 -1.77 10.07 -11.36
C LEU A 72 -0.75 9.30 -10.50
N CYS A 73 0.13 10.06 -9.84
CA CYS A 73 1.27 9.59 -9.09
C CYS A 73 1.24 10.21 -7.69
N LEU A 74 1.03 9.37 -6.69
CA LEU A 74 0.87 9.76 -5.30
C LEU A 74 2.04 9.22 -4.47
N SER A 75 2.89 10.13 -3.98
CA SER A 75 3.96 9.80 -3.04
C SER A 75 3.50 9.99 -1.59
N LEU A 76 3.66 8.96 -0.77
CA LEU A 76 3.18 8.91 0.61
C LEU A 76 4.31 8.49 1.55
N THR A 77 4.37 9.12 2.72
CA THR A 77 5.28 8.70 3.80
C THR A 77 4.73 7.48 4.54
N LEU A 78 5.57 6.47 4.71
CA LEU A 78 5.28 5.30 5.54
C LEU A 78 5.55 5.61 7.01
N ARG A 79 4.58 5.33 7.87
CA ARG A 79 4.70 5.52 9.31
C ARG A 79 4.45 4.24 10.10
N THR A 80 5.19 4.06 11.18
CA THR A 80 4.96 3.00 12.17
C THR A 80 3.77 3.33 13.07
N HIS A 81 3.41 2.38 13.96
CA HIS A 81 2.36 2.59 14.95
C HIS A 81 2.67 3.74 15.93
N ASP A 82 3.95 3.99 16.22
CA ASP A 82 4.43 5.13 17.01
C ASP A 82 4.67 6.39 16.14
N LEU A 83 4.10 6.43 14.94
CA LEU A 83 4.12 7.57 14.00
C LEU A 83 5.50 7.99 13.49
N LYS A 84 6.54 7.16 13.71
CA LYS A 84 7.87 7.41 13.15
C LYS A 84 7.89 7.13 11.66
N GLU A 85 8.57 8.00 10.91
CA GLU A 85 8.74 7.83 9.47
C GLU A 85 9.76 6.72 9.18
N LYS A 86 9.42 5.82 8.24
CA LYS A 86 10.23 4.65 7.87
C LYS A 86 10.54 4.56 6.37
N GLY A 87 10.22 5.60 5.61
CA GLY A 87 10.45 5.68 4.17
C GLY A 87 9.22 6.21 3.46
N SER A 88 9.18 5.99 2.14
CA SER A 88 8.08 6.44 1.29
C SER A 88 7.64 5.33 0.34
N ILE A 89 6.41 5.45 -0.13
CA ILE A 89 5.85 4.63 -1.21
C ILE A 89 5.29 5.57 -2.28
N THR A 90 5.42 5.18 -3.53
CA THR A 90 4.80 5.87 -4.66
C THR A 90 3.76 4.94 -5.28
N VAL A 91 2.54 5.44 -5.42
CA VAL A 91 1.41 4.73 -6.05
C VAL A 91 1.11 5.43 -7.36
N THR A 92 1.01 4.66 -8.44
CA THR A 92 0.68 5.15 -9.79
C THR A 92 -0.57 4.47 -10.31
N SER A 93 -1.43 5.21 -11.02
CA SER A 93 -2.58 4.65 -11.74
C SER A 93 -2.24 4.22 -13.17
#